data_AF-A0A0Q3KVX9-F1
#
_entry.id   AF-A0A0Q3KVX9-F1
#
_cell.length_a   1.000
_cell.length_b   1.000
_cell.length_c   1.000
_cell.angle_alpha   90.00
_cell.angle_beta   90.00
_cell.angle_gamma   90.00
#
_symmetry.space_group_name_H-M   'P 1'
#
loop_
_entity.id
_entity.type
_entity.pdbx_description
1 polymer ?
#
loop_
_entity_poly.entity_id
_entity_poly.type
_entity_poly.pdbx_seq_one_letter_code
_entity_poly.pdbx_strand_id
1 'polypeptide(L)'
;METPSSTWNAGVPWNGVVWNRNRHWSMPTEHTILGHRLKMARLVLAFRRACGAHGTGEPPSTPQPARWPASLISKLGRAVHLCLSPRDLLCCCCWISRRLPLSSPLLLHHMEIPRPPETQMPYGDADCTLRALAARAEGFGCHAIGGLHGALYYVTSLQDDGCGTLREACRIKEPLWIVFEVSGTIDLQSYLRVSSYKTIDGRGHRVKLTGKGLQLRDCHHVIVCNLEFEGGRGHDVDGIQIKPNSSNIWIDRCTLADYDDGLIDITRQSTDITVSRCHFSRHDKTMLIGADPTHVGDRCIRVTIHHCFFDCTRQRHPRLRFGKVHLYNNYTRNWGIYAVCASVEAQIVSQSNIYQAGEKKTVFKYMPEKAGDKEEVAAGWIRSEGDAFLQGAQSCLIDGPGVDTVFRPEHYYDKWTMETASPALKEVTPRRCDSGAAVQLVPQNFSAGLSEREEPAADCELRYFAMVFESDQICTP
;
A
#
# COMPACT_ATOMS: atom_id res chain seq x y z
N MET A 1 40.13 14.15 44.57
CA MET A 1 40.40 15.07 45.69
C MET A 1 41.76 15.68 45.44
N GLU A 2 41.86 16.99 45.67
CA GLU A 2 43.05 17.88 45.58
C GLU A 2 42.98 18.93 44.46
N THR A 3 42.46 20.08 44.90
CA THR A 3 42.84 21.45 44.51
C THR A 3 43.48 22.06 45.77
N PRO A 4 44.38 23.07 45.72
CA PRO A 4 43.90 24.44 45.46
C PRO A 4 44.88 25.48 44.86
N SER A 5 44.26 26.54 44.33
CA SER A 5 44.74 27.94 44.18
C SER A 5 45.79 28.21 43.09
N SER A 6 45.74 29.26 42.27
CA SER A 6 45.37 30.64 42.58
C SER A 6 45.17 31.53 41.32
N THR A 7 44.40 32.60 41.54
CA THR A 7 44.42 33.96 40.95
C THR A 7 44.14 34.25 39.47
N TRP A 8 43.14 35.15 39.32
CA TRP A 8 42.77 35.97 38.18
C TRP A 8 43.83 37.05 37.87
N ASN A 9 44.08 37.33 36.59
CA ASN A 9 44.02 38.69 36.05
C ASN A 9 44.03 38.74 34.51
N ALA A 10 43.35 39.77 34.02
CA ALA A 10 42.94 40.05 32.66
C ALA A 10 44.06 40.47 31.70
N GLY A 11 43.80 40.37 30.39
CA GLY A 11 44.51 41.17 29.38
C GLY A 11 44.71 40.54 28.00
N VAL A 12 43.66 40.58 27.17
CA VAL A 12 43.63 40.76 25.69
C VAL A 12 44.60 39.94 24.80
N PRO A 13 44.06 39.07 23.91
CA PRO A 13 44.80 38.59 22.75
C PRO A 13 44.40 39.31 21.45
N TRP A 14 45.40 39.48 20.59
CA TRP A 14 45.31 39.82 19.18
C TRP A 14 44.79 38.65 18.32
N ASN A 15 44.30 39.02 17.13
CA ASN A 15 44.02 38.25 15.91
C ASN A 15 42.68 37.51 15.79
N GLY A 16 42.02 37.74 14.65
CA GLY A 16 41.20 36.72 14.01
C GLY A 16 39.85 37.21 13.48
N VAL A 17 39.83 37.63 12.22
CA VAL A 17 38.62 37.73 11.40
C VAL A 17 38.01 36.34 11.25
N VAL A 18 36.81 36.11 11.79
CA VAL A 18 35.92 35.02 11.37
C VAL A 18 34.47 35.51 11.36
N TRP A 19 33.86 35.43 10.18
CA TRP A 19 32.44 35.61 9.93
C TRP A 19 31.61 34.58 10.71
N ASN A 20 30.60 35.02 11.46
CA ASN A 20 29.52 34.15 11.92
C ASN A 20 28.16 34.87 11.81
N ARG A 21 27.32 34.46 10.85
CA ARG A 21 25.92 34.88 10.73
C ARG A 21 25.03 33.78 11.31
N ASN A 22 24.65 33.95 12.58
CA ASN A 22 23.40 33.39 13.08
C ASN A 22 22.23 34.13 12.42
N ARG A 23 21.42 33.43 11.62
CA ARG A 23 20.04 33.82 11.35
C ARG A 23 19.12 32.64 11.62
N HIS A 24 18.36 32.76 12.70
CA HIS A 24 17.08 32.09 12.85
C HIS A 24 16.14 32.52 11.73
N TRP A 25 15.44 31.55 11.15
CA TRP A 25 14.29 31.80 10.29
C TRP A 25 13.13 32.26 11.18
N SER A 26 12.82 33.55 11.12
CA SER A 26 11.58 34.12 11.67
C SER A 26 10.52 34.13 10.57
N MET A 27 9.32 33.64 10.88
CA MET A 27 8.14 33.75 10.02
C MET A 27 7.80 35.23 9.77
N PRO A 28 7.27 35.62 8.59
CA PRO A 28 6.84 36.99 8.35
C PRO A 28 5.65 37.34 9.24
N THR A 29 5.68 38.50 9.90
CA THR A 29 4.55 39.01 10.68
C THR A 29 3.39 39.43 9.78
N GLU A 30 2.15 39.32 10.30
CA GLU A 30 0.88 39.61 9.58
C GLU A 30 0.84 40.98 8.87
N HIS A 31 1.58 41.96 9.39
CA HIS A 31 1.71 43.29 8.78
C HIS A 31 2.35 43.28 7.37
N THR A 32 3.22 42.31 7.08
CA THR A 32 3.90 42.19 5.77
C THR A 32 2.96 41.63 4.70
N ILE A 33 2.08 40.71 5.10
CA ILE A 33 1.07 40.09 4.23
C ILE A 33 -0.04 41.10 3.91
N LEU A 34 -0.45 41.92 4.89
CA LEU A 34 -1.44 42.98 4.71
C LEU A 34 -0.94 44.07 3.75
N GLY A 35 0.34 44.45 3.83
CA GLY A 35 0.97 45.41 2.92
C GLY A 35 0.99 44.96 1.45
N HIS A 36 1.17 43.66 1.19
CA HIS A 36 1.12 43.09 -0.16
C HIS A 36 -0.32 42.98 -0.70
N ARG A 37 -1.29 42.66 0.15
CA ARG A 37 -2.72 42.62 -0.22
C ARG A 37 -3.26 44.02 -0.59
N LEU A 38 -2.86 45.07 0.14
CA LEU A 38 -3.24 46.45 -0.18
C LEU A 38 -2.64 46.97 -1.49
N LYS A 39 -1.40 46.56 -1.84
CA LYS A 39 -0.78 46.91 -3.13
C LYS A 39 -1.48 46.23 -4.32
N MET A 40 -1.90 44.98 -4.17
CA MET A 40 -2.68 44.27 -5.20
C MET A 40 -4.10 44.83 -5.35
N ALA A 41 -4.78 45.17 -4.24
CA ALA A 41 -6.10 45.79 -4.30
C ALA A 41 -6.08 47.15 -5.02
N ARG A 42 -5.04 47.96 -4.81
CA ARG A 42 -4.85 49.24 -5.54
C ARG A 42 -4.59 49.02 -7.04
N LEU A 43 -3.87 47.98 -7.43
CA LEU A 43 -3.63 47.63 -8.83
C LEU A 43 -4.94 47.21 -9.54
N VAL A 44 -5.76 46.40 -8.86
CA VAL A 44 -7.06 45.94 -9.38
C VAL A 44 -8.07 47.09 -9.50
N LEU A 45 -8.07 48.04 -8.55
CA LEU A 45 -8.89 49.25 -8.61
C LEU A 45 -8.45 50.23 -9.71
N ALA A 46 -7.14 50.36 -9.95
CA ALA A 46 -6.63 51.15 -11.07
C ALA A 46 -7.01 50.52 -12.42
N PHE A 47 -6.99 49.19 -12.52
CA PHE A 47 -7.41 48.45 -13.71
C PHE A 47 -8.92 48.58 -13.97
N ARG A 48 -9.76 48.51 -12.92
CA ARG A 48 -11.21 48.73 -13.03
C ARG A 48 -11.59 50.15 -13.43
N ARG A 49 -10.83 51.17 -12.99
CA ARG A 49 -11.04 52.57 -13.42
C ARG A 49 -10.61 52.82 -14.87
N ALA A 50 -9.58 52.13 -15.35
CA ALA A 50 -9.14 52.21 -16.74
C ALA A 50 -10.10 51.53 -17.74
N CYS A 51 -10.87 50.53 -17.28
CA CYS A 51 -11.82 49.80 -18.13
C CYS A 51 -13.30 50.25 -17.98
N GLY A 52 -13.58 51.27 -17.15
CA GLY A 52 -14.92 51.69 -16.76
C GLY A 52 -15.24 53.14 -17.12
N ALA A 53 -15.14 53.52 -18.39
CA ALA A 53 -15.76 54.73 -18.93
C ALA A 53 -16.01 54.50 -20.42
N HIS A 54 -17.24 54.14 -20.80
CA HIS A 54 -17.94 54.48 -22.04
C HIS A 54 -19.28 53.73 -22.07
N GLY A 55 -20.33 54.44 -21.65
CA GLY A 55 -21.70 54.12 -22.00
C GLY A 55 -22.11 54.92 -23.24
N THR A 56 -22.87 54.25 -24.11
CA THR A 56 -23.77 54.75 -25.17
C THR A 56 -23.20 55.65 -26.28
N GLY A 57 -23.16 55.13 -27.52
CA GLY A 57 -23.06 55.90 -28.77
C GLY A 57 -22.13 55.29 -29.82
N GLU A 58 -22.63 55.12 -31.04
CA GLU A 58 -21.98 54.54 -32.24
C GLU A 58 -20.72 55.30 -32.78
N PRO A 59 -19.97 54.75 -33.75
CA PRO A 59 -18.50 54.79 -33.79
C PRO A 59 -17.90 55.97 -34.58
N PRO A 60 -16.58 56.20 -34.47
CA PRO A 60 -15.81 56.19 -35.72
C PRO A 60 -14.39 55.60 -35.63
N SER A 61 -14.00 55.02 -36.77
CA SER A 61 -12.67 54.91 -37.38
C SER A 61 -11.44 54.58 -36.51
N THR A 62 -10.82 53.45 -36.85
CA THR A 62 -9.46 53.02 -36.47
C THR A 62 -8.41 54.12 -36.41
N PRO A 63 -7.56 54.10 -35.36
CA PRO A 63 -6.13 54.31 -35.51
C PRO A 63 -5.28 53.12 -34.98
N GLN A 64 -4.07 53.04 -35.54
CA GLN A 64 -3.02 52.02 -35.44
C GLN A 64 -2.50 51.65 -34.03
N PRO A 65 -1.76 50.52 -33.90
CA PRO A 65 -1.47 49.90 -32.61
C PRO A 65 -0.34 50.59 -31.85
N ALA A 66 -0.61 51.02 -30.62
CA ALA A 66 0.44 51.37 -29.67
C ALA A 66 1.13 50.08 -29.15
N ARG A 67 2.40 49.89 -29.53
CA ARG A 67 3.29 48.85 -28.99
C ARG A 67 3.44 49.04 -27.48
N TRP A 68 3.09 48.01 -26.71
CA TRP A 68 3.40 47.96 -25.28
C TRP A 68 4.86 47.50 -25.08
N PRO A 69 5.63 48.10 -24.16
CA PRO A 69 7.01 47.73 -23.93
C PRO A 69 7.11 46.34 -23.26
N ALA A 70 8.01 45.51 -23.77
CA ALA A 70 8.27 44.12 -23.33
C ALA A 70 8.58 43.97 -21.82
N SER A 71 8.88 45.08 -21.13
CA SER A 71 9.11 45.13 -19.68
C SER A 71 7.86 44.93 -18.82
N LEU A 72 6.65 45.07 -19.37
CA LEU A 72 5.40 44.83 -18.63
C LEU A 72 5.00 43.34 -18.68
N ILE A 73 5.27 42.67 -19.80
CA ILE A 73 5.02 41.23 -20.02
C ILE A 73 5.97 40.37 -19.16
N SER A 74 7.23 40.78 -19.02
CA SER A 74 8.20 40.06 -18.17
C SER A 74 7.92 40.17 -16.66
N LYS A 75 7.19 41.21 -16.22
CA LYS A 75 6.77 41.38 -14.82
C LYS A 75 5.50 40.59 -14.48
N LEU A 76 4.61 40.34 -15.44
CA LEU A 76 3.46 39.44 -15.27
C LEU A 76 3.90 37.96 -15.23
N GLY A 77 4.91 37.57 -16.02
CA GLY A 77 5.44 36.19 -16.03
C GLY A 77 6.12 35.75 -14.73
N ARG A 78 6.60 36.67 -13.89
CA ARG A 78 7.24 36.34 -12.60
C ARG A 78 6.28 36.30 -11.41
N ALA A 79 5.02 36.71 -11.58
CA ALA A 79 4.02 36.70 -10.51
C ALA A 79 3.22 35.37 -10.42
N VAL A 80 3.38 34.46 -11.40
CA VAL A 80 2.62 33.20 -11.49
C VAL A 80 3.27 32.06 -10.69
N HIS A 81 4.47 32.25 -10.14
CA HIS A 81 5.19 31.18 -9.41
C HIS A 81 4.98 31.16 -7.89
N LEU A 82 4.13 32.03 -7.35
CA LEU A 82 3.82 32.05 -5.91
C LEU A 82 2.31 32.14 -5.72
N CYS A 83 1.75 31.01 -5.28
CA CYS A 83 0.36 30.77 -4.90
C CYS A 83 -0.63 30.64 -6.08
N LEU A 84 -1.22 29.45 -6.27
CA LEU A 84 -2.67 29.19 -6.19
C LEU A 84 -2.98 27.73 -6.58
N SER A 85 -4.09 27.22 -6.04
CA SER A 85 -4.57 25.84 -6.16
C SER A 85 -5.02 25.47 -7.59
N PRO A 86 -5.14 24.17 -7.94
CA PRO A 86 -5.49 23.72 -9.30
C PRO A 86 -6.84 24.23 -9.83
N ARG A 87 -7.75 24.69 -8.96
CA ARG A 87 -9.10 25.13 -9.36
C ARG A 87 -9.14 26.54 -9.98
N ASP A 88 -8.16 27.39 -9.71
CA ASP A 88 -8.17 28.79 -10.19
C ASP A 88 -7.55 28.97 -11.59
N LEU A 89 -6.71 28.02 -12.03
CA LEU A 89 -6.11 28.00 -13.38
C LEU A 89 -7.14 27.69 -14.48
N LEU A 90 -8.13 26.84 -14.20
CA LEU A 90 -9.18 26.52 -15.16
C LEU A 90 -10.08 27.73 -15.49
N CYS A 91 -10.28 28.63 -14.52
CA CYS A 91 -11.18 29.77 -14.69
C CYS A 91 -10.57 30.88 -15.57
N CYS A 92 -9.24 31.09 -15.49
CA CYS A 92 -8.55 32.07 -16.33
C CYS A 92 -8.40 31.62 -17.79
N CYS A 93 -8.11 30.34 -18.03
CA CYS A 93 -7.99 29.80 -19.39
C CYS A 93 -9.33 29.81 -20.14
N CYS A 94 -10.46 29.62 -19.44
CA CYS A 94 -11.78 29.61 -20.07
C CYS A 94 -12.28 31.02 -20.46
N TRP A 95 -11.76 32.08 -19.84
CA TRP A 95 -12.13 33.47 -20.17
C TRP A 95 -11.33 34.03 -21.36
N ILE A 96 -10.05 33.65 -21.50
CA ILE A 96 -9.19 34.12 -22.60
C ILE A 96 -9.60 33.51 -23.96
N SER A 97 -10.15 32.29 -23.96
CA SER A 97 -10.53 31.58 -25.20
C SER A 97 -11.82 32.08 -25.88
N ARG A 98 -12.52 33.10 -25.36
CA ARG A 98 -13.82 33.55 -25.92
C ARG A 98 -13.85 34.96 -26.53
N ARG A 99 -12.73 35.69 -26.66
CA ARG A 99 -12.73 37.06 -27.23
C ARG A 99 -11.50 37.49 -28.04
N LEU A 100 -10.97 36.65 -28.92
CA LEU A 100 -10.00 37.08 -29.94
C LEU A 100 -10.31 36.39 -31.29
N PRO A 101 -10.67 37.12 -32.36
CA PRO A 101 -10.65 36.57 -33.70
C PRO A 101 -9.18 36.53 -34.16
N LEU A 102 -8.55 35.36 -34.06
CA LEU A 102 -7.22 35.14 -34.61
C LEU A 102 -7.35 34.75 -36.09
N SER A 103 -7.19 35.74 -36.96
CA SER A 103 -6.79 35.53 -38.34
C SER A 103 -5.30 35.14 -38.37
N SER A 104 -5.01 34.01 -39.06
CA SER A 104 -3.71 33.40 -39.36
C SER A 104 -3.27 32.25 -38.43
N PRO A 105 -2.97 31.05 -38.98
CA PRO A 105 -2.56 29.88 -38.21
C PRO A 105 -1.07 29.97 -37.87
N LEU A 106 -0.75 30.53 -36.71
CA LEU A 106 0.54 30.28 -36.09
C LEU A 106 0.47 28.89 -35.44
N LEU A 107 1.29 27.96 -35.92
CA LEU A 107 1.53 26.67 -35.27
C LEU A 107 1.98 26.91 -33.82
N LEU A 108 1.03 26.90 -32.90
CA LEU A 108 1.30 26.60 -31.50
C LEU A 108 1.64 25.11 -31.48
N HIS A 109 2.93 24.81 -31.48
CA HIS A 109 3.41 23.52 -31.01
C HIS A 109 2.87 23.38 -29.58
N HIS A 110 1.82 22.55 -29.43
CA HIS A 110 1.38 22.09 -28.13
C HIS A 110 2.59 21.42 -27.50
N MET A 111 3.23 22.11 -26.56
CA MET A 111 4.07 21.42 -25.59
C MET A 111 3.10 20.61 -24.73
N GLU A 112 2.84 19.38 -25.17
CA GLU A 112 2.34 18.35 -24.29
C GLU A 112 3.34 18.26 -23.15
N ILE A 113 2.94 18.77 -21.97
CA ILE A 113 3.61 18.41 -20.74
C ILE A 113 3.50 16.89 -20.69
N PRO A 114 4.60 16.13 -20.71
CA PRO A 114 4.52 14.68 -20.64
C PRO A 114 3.72 14.35 -19.39
N ARG A 115 2.59 13.65 -19.55
CA ARG A 115 1.96 13.00 -18.41
C ARG A 115 3.06 12.14 -17.78
N PRO A 116 3.28 12.23 -16.46
CA PRO A 116 4.23 11.34 -15.82
C PRO A 116 3.89 9.90 -16.25
N PRO A 117 4.89 9.07 -16.58
CA PRO A 117 4.62 7.71 -17.01
C PRO A 117 3.70 7.04 -15.98
N GLU A 118 2.58 6.50 -16.44
CA GLU A 118 1.68 5.75 -15.57
C GLU A 118 2.48 4.56 -15.03
N THR A 119 2.56 4.44 -13.70
CA THR A 119 3.19 3.29 -13.04
C THR A 119 2.51 2.01 -13.53
N GLN A 120 3.28 1.13 -14.13
CA GLN A 120 2.90 -0.21 -14.57
C GLN A 120 2.69 -1.12 -13.35
N MET A 121 1.46 -1.12 -12.83
CA MET A 121 1.10 -1.93 -11.67
C MET A 121 0.82 -3.39 -12.05
N PRO A 122 1.20 -4.37 -11.20
CA PRO A 122 0.82 -5.77 -11.39
C PRO A 122 -0.70 -5.95 -11.31
N TYR A 123 -1.17 -6.93 -12.07
CA TYR A 123 -2.56 -7.42 -12.09
C TYR A 123 -3.64 -6.37 -12.41
N GLY A 124 -3.38 -5.48 -13.37
CA GLY A 124 -4.38 -4.52 -13.85
C GLY A 124 -5.69 -5.14 -14.34
N ASP A 125 -5.71 -6.44 -14.63
CA ASP A 125 -6.87 -7.23 -15.06
C ASP A 125 -7.46 -8.14 -13.98
N ALA A 126 -6.83 -8.33 -12.81
CA ALA A 126 -7.29 -9.30 -11.83
C ALA A 126 -8.59 -8.91 -11.09
N ASP A 127 -9.07 -7.69 -11.33
CA ASP A 127 -10.36 -7.19 -10.83
C ASP A 127 -11.44 -7.07 -11.93
N CYS A 128 -11.17 -7.53 -13.17
CA CYS A 128 -12.12 -7.42 -14.28
C CYS A 128 -13.36 -8.33 -14.13
N THR A 129 -13.22 -9.45 -13.43
CA THR A 129 -14.32 -10.34 -13.07
C THR A 129 -14.11 -10.86 -11.66
N LEU A 130 -15.17 -11.43 -11.06
CA LEU A 130 -15.07 -12.04 -9.75
C LEU A 130 -13.93 -13.07 -9.69
N ARG A 131 -13.84 -13.98 -10.66
CA ARG A 131 -12.83 -15.05 -10.65
C ARG A 131 -11.49 -14.66 -11.28
N ALA A 132 -11.33 -13.43 -11.75
CA ALA A 132 -10.12 -12.98 -12.43
C ALA A 132 -8.86 -13.04 -11.57
N LEU A 133 -8.96 -13.16 -10.23
CA LEU A 133 -7.79 -13.34 -9.35
C LEU A 133 -7.12 -14.72 -9.48
N ALA A 134 -7.86 -15.77 -9.87
CA ALA A 134 -7.31 -17.12 -9.83
C ALA A 134 -6.07 -17.28 -10.73
N ALA A 135 -5.02 -17.91 -10.21
CA ALA A 135 -3.77 -18.16 -10.93
C ALA A 135 -3.10 -16.89 -11.49
N ARG A 136 -3.38 -15.71 -10.91
CA ARG A 136 -2.78 -14.44 -11.36
C ARG A 136 -1.53 -14.05 -10.59
N ALA A 137 -1.31 -14.60 -9.39
CA ALA A 137 -0.18 -14.21 -8.56
C ALA A 137 1.13 -14.28 -9.35
N GLU A 138 1.98 -13.26 -9.19
CA GLU A 138 3.34 -13.27 -9.70
C GLU A 138 4.27 -13.84 -8.62
N GLY A 139 5.38 -14.43 -9.06
CA GLY A 139 6.37 -15.02 -8.18
C GLY A 139 6.01 -16.44 -7.70
N PHE A 140 6.52 -16.84 -6.54
CA PHE A 140 6.45 -18.23 -6.08
C PHE A 140 5.03 -18.75 -5.84
N GLY A 141 4.07 -17.88 -5.52
CA GLY A 141 2.65 -18.24 -5.35
C GLY A 141 1.84 -18.33 -6.64
N CYS A 142 2.46 -18.28 -7.83
CA CYS A 142 1.75 -18.16 -9.11
C CYS A 142 0.75 -19.28 -9.43
N HIS A 143 0.92 -20.45 -8.82
CA HIS A 143 -0.01 -21.58 -8.98
C HIS A 143 -1.21 -21.55 -8.01
N ALA A 144 -1.38 -20.48 -7.21
CA ALA A 144 -2.54 -20.34 -6.34
C ALA A 144 -3.82 -20.13 -7.18
N ILE A 145 -4.61 -21.19 -7.37
CA ILE A 145 -5.89 -21.14 -8.09
C ILE A 145 -7.08 -20.81 -7.18
N GLY A 146 -6.88 -20.85 -5.86
CA GLY A 146 -7.95 -20.61 -4.89
C GLY A 146 -9.14 -21.55 -5.10
N GLY A 147 -10.34 -20.99 -4.97
CA GLY A 147 -11.60 -21.69 -5.22
C GLY A 147 -12.10 -21.59 -6.66
N LEU A 148 -11.23 -21.44 -7.67
CA LEU A 148 -11.60 -21.18 -9.07
C LEU A 148 -12.72 -22.10 -9.61
N HIS A 149 -12.67 -23.39 -9.28
CA HIS A 149 -13.65 -24.39 -9.73
C HIS A 149 -14.75 -24.69 -8.70
N GLY A 150 -14.79 -23.92 -7.62
CA GLY A 150 -15.74 -24.07 -6.52
C GLY A 150 -17.01 -23.26 -6.69
N ALA A 151 -18.05 -23.65 -5.96
CA ALA A 151 -19.27 -22.85 -5.85
C ALA A 151 -19.00 -21.48 -5.19
N LEU A 152 -19.91 -20.52 -5.41
CA LEU A 152 -19.91 -19.30 -4.63
C LEU A 152 -20.50 -19.58 -3.25
N TYR A 153 -19.83 -19.09 -2.21
CA TYR A 153 -20.37 -19.06 -0.86
C TYR A 153 -20.49 -17.61 -0.42
N TYR A 154 -21.69 -17.22 0.02
CA TYR A 154 -21.98 -15.86 0.48
C TYR A 154 -21.98 -15.85 2.01
N VAL A 155 -21.03 -15.13 2.61
CA VAL A 155 -21.00 -14.89 4.05
C VAL A 155 -22.03 -13.81 4.38
N THR A 156 -23.07 -14.22 5.11
CA THR A 156 -24.21 -13.39 5.51
C THR A 156 -24.21 -13.07 7.01
N SER A 157 -23.35 -13.71 7.78
CA SER A 157 -23.25 -13.55 9.24
C SER A 157 -21.83 -13.21 9.68
N LEU A 158 -21.72 -12.24 10.59
CA LEU A 158 -20.46 -11.83 11.24
C LEU A 158 -20.16 -12.61 12.53
N GLN A 159 -20.98 -13.61 12.87
CA GLN A 159 -20.72 -14.50 14.00
C GLN A 159 -19.49 -15.37 13.74
N ASP A 160 -18.86 -15.86 14.81
CA ASP A 160 -17.63 -16.66 14.70
C ASP A 160 -17.86 -18.03 14.04
N ASP A 161 -19.00 -18.69 14.30
CA ASP A 161 -19.35 -20.01 13.74
C ASP A 161 -20.87 -20.11 13.52
N GLY A 162 -21.27 -21.12 12.75
CA GLY A 162 -22.67 -21.39 12.38
C GLY A 162 -23.00 -21.05 10.93
N CYS A 163 -24.28 -21.22 10.58
CA CYS A 163 -24.78 -21.04 9.22
C CYS A 163 -24.49 -19.62 8.69
N GLY A 164 -23.96 -19.53 7.47
CA GLY A 164 -23.68 -18.26 6.79
C GLY A 164 -22.44 -17.53 7.28
N THR A 165 -21.62 -18.16 8.13
CA THR A 165 -20.38 -17.56 8.67
C THR A 165 -19.16 -17.89 7.79
N LEU A 166 -18.12 -17.06 7.90
CA LEU A 166 -16.84 -17.33 7.25
C LEU A 166 -16.22 -18.66 7.71
N ARG A 167 -16.38 -19.01 8.99
CA ARG A 167 -15.81 -20.24 9.56
C ARG A 167 -16.44 -21.50 9.00
N GLU A 168 -17.75 -21.51 8.78
CA GLU A 168 -18.43 -22.59 8.08
C GLU A 168 -17.83 -22.77 6.67
N ALA A 169 -17.76 -21.68 5.90
CA ALA A 169 -17.23 -21.68 4.54
C ALA A 169 -15.78 -22.23 4.45
N CYS A 170 -14.90 -21.80 5.36
CA CYS A 170 -13.51 -22.22 5.37
C CYS A 170 -13.31 -23.70 5.77
N ARG A 171 -14.25 -24.28 6.52
CA ARG A 171 -14.21 -25.68 6.97
C ARG A 171 -14.64 -26.66 5.87
N ILE A 172 -15.54 -26.25 4.97
CA ILE A 172 -16.03 -27.05 3.83
C ILE A 172 -14.84 -27.54 2.99
N LYS A 173 -14.88 -28.81 2.57
CA LYS A 173 -13.74 -29.47 1.90
C LYS A 173 -13.69 -29.20 0.41
N GLU A 174 -14.86 -29.09 -0.18
CA GLU A 174 -15.08 -28.75 -1.57
C GLU A 174 -14.48 -27.37 -1.88
N PRO A 175 -13.98 -27.14 -3.10
CA PRO A 175 -13.51 -25.81 -3.50
C PRO A 175 -14.61 -24.76 -3.32
N LEU A 176 -14.27 -23.58 -2.79
CA LEU A 176 -15.22 -22.48 -2.64
C LEU A 176 -14.59 -21.12 -2.96
N TRP A 177 -15.36 -20.30 -3.65
CA TRP A 177 -15.10 -18.86 -3.79
C TRP A 177 -16.00 -18.12 -2.79
N ILE A 178 -15.40 -17.68 -1.69
CA ILE A 178 -16.10 -17.10 -0.55
C ILE A 178 -16.13 -15.59 -0.74
N VAL A 179 -17.33 -15.02 -0.82
CA VAL A 179 -17.61 -13.57 -0.88
C VAL A 179 -18.45 -13.17 0.33
N PHE A 180 -18.62 -11.88 0.53
CA PHE A 180 -19.37 -11.33 1.67
C PHE A 180 -20.59 -10.56 1.17
N GLU A 181 -21.70 -10.67 1.88
CA GLU A 181 -22.87 -9.78 1.72
C GLU A 181 -22.92 -8.70 2.81
N VAL A 182 -22.17 -8.92 3.89
CA VAL A 182 -22.10 -8.03 5.05
C VAL A 182 -20.69 -7.48 5.23
N SER A 183 -20.58 -6.18 5.54
CA SER A 183 -19.34 -5.58 6.03
C SER A 183 -19.36 -5.53 7.55
N GLY A 184 -18.21 -5.69 8.17
CA GLY A 184 -18.08 -5.56 9.63
C GLY A 184 -16.89 -6.30 10.19
N THR A 185 -16.93 -6.48 11.51
CA THR A 185 -15.88 -7.17 12.26
C THR A 185 -16.38 -8.55 12.67
N ILE A 186 -15.59 -9.58 12.37
CA ILE A 186 -15.78 -10.95 12.84
C ILE A 186 -14.81 -11.18 14.00
N ASP A 187 -15.35 -11.37 15.20
CA ASP A 187 -14.57 -11.64 16.41
C ASP A 187 -14.30 -13.14 16.55
N LEU A 188 -13.08 -13.55 16.20
CA LEU A 188 -12.69 -14.95 16.15
C LEU A 188 -12.37 -15.47 17.55
N GLN A 189 -13.14 -16.44 18.04
CA GLN A 189 -12.92 -17.05 19.36
C GLN A 189 -11.75 -18.06 19.34
N SER A 190 -11.42 -18.56 18.16
CA SER A 190 -10.30 -19.47 17.90
C SER A 190 -9.69 -19.19 16.53
N TYR A 191 -8.49 -19.71 16.25
CA TYR A 191 -7.93 -19.63 14.90
C TYR A 191 -8.93 -20.14 13.86
N LEU A 192 -9.11 -19.37 12.78
CA LEU A 192 -9.98 -19.76 11.67
C LEU A 192 -9.18 -20.61 10.70
N ARG A 193 -9.40 -21.92 10.74
CA ARG A 193 -8.71 -22.87 9.87
C ARG A 193 -9.29 -22.85 8.46
N VAL A 194 -8.42 -22.68 7.47
CA VAL A 194 -8.81 -22.65 6.05
C VAL A 194 -8.41 -23.97 5.37
N SER A 195 -9.38 -24.67 4.77
CA SER A 195 -9.12 -25.86 3.95
C SER A 195 -8.55 -25.48 2.58
N SER A 196 -8.01 -26.45 1.83
CA SER A 196 -7.51 -26.23 0.46
C SER A 196 -8.59 -25.71 -0.50
N TYR A 197 -8.14 -25.15 -1.62
CA TYR A 197 -8.97 -24.66 -2.73
C TYR A 197 -10.01 -23.61 -2.28
N LYS A 198 -9.54 -22.59 -1.57
CA LYS A 198 -10.38 -21.49 -1.08
C LYS A 198 -9.91 -20.17 -1.64
N THR A 199 -10.84 -19.36 -2.13
CA THR A 199 -10.64 -17.92 -2.24
C THR A 199 -11.47 -17.26 -1.16
N ILE A 200 -10.86 -16.50 -0.27
CA ILE A 200 -11.57 -15.57 0.63
C ILE A 200 -11.43 -14.19 0.01
N ASP A 201 -12.51 -13.68 -0.57
CA ASP A 201 -12.53 -12.48 -1.39
C ASP A 201 -13.37 -11.39 -0.72
N GLY A 202 -12.69 -10.48 -0.01
CA GLY A 202 -13.30 -9.34 0.65
C GLY A 202 -13.57 -8.16 -0.29
N ARG A 203 -13.36 -8.26 -1.61
CA ARG A 203 -13.58 -7.12 -2.52
C ARG A 203 -15.04 -6.67 -2.46
N GLY A 204 -15.25 -5.36 -2.51
CA GLY A 204 -16.58 -4.73 -2.37
C GLY A 204 -17.08 -4.59 -0.93
N HIS A 205 -16.44 -5.24 0.05
CA HIS A 205 -16.85 -5.22 1.46
C HIS A 205 -15.68 -4.84 2.36
N ARG A 206 -15.97 -4.28 3.54
CA ARG A 206 -14.97 -4.06 4.59
C ARG A 206 -15.10 -5.15 5.62
N VAL A 207 -14.19 -6.12 5.57
CA VAL A 207 -14.22 -7.31 6.45
C VAL A 207 -12.98 -7.29 7.31
N LYS A 208 -13.20 -7.17 8.62
CA LYS A 208 -12.13 -7.20 9.62
C LYS A 208 -12.21 -8.46 10.47
N LEU A 209 -11.09 -9.15 10.61
CA LEU A 209 -10.90 -10.26 11.55
C LEU A 209 -10.17 -9.74 12.79
N THR A 210 -10.69 -10.08 13.97
CA THR A 210 -10.11 -9.69 15.26
C THR A 210 -10.12 -10.87 16.25
N GLY A 211 -9.51 -10.69 17.42
CA GLY A 211 -9.39 -11.73 18.46
C GLY A 211 -8.32 -12.78 18.14
N LYS A 212 -8.48 -13.50 17.03
CA LYS A 212 -7.52 -14.47 16.46
C LYS A 212 -7.22 -14.15 14.99
N GLY A 213 -6.50 -15.05 14.32
CA GLY A 213 -6.12 -14.93 12.92
C GLY A 213 -6.56 -16.12 12.06
N LEU A 214 -6.08 -16.13 10.82
CA LEU A 214 -6.20 -17.28 9.93
C LEU A 214 -5.13 -18.32 10.21
N GLN A 215 -5.49 -19.59 10.08
CA GLN A 215 -4.55 -20.70 10.11
C GLN A 215 -4.68 -21.56 8.85
N LEU A 216 -3.65 -21.49 8.00
CA LEU A 216 -3.46 -22.27 6.80
C LEU A 216 -2.51 -23.42 7.16
N ARG A 217 -3.09 -24.60 7.37
CA ARG A 217 -2.40 -25.78 7.89
C ARG A 217 -2.70 -26.99 7.02
N ASP A 218 -1.63 -27.62 6.53
CA ASP A 218 -1.67 -28.79 5.66
C ASP A 218 -2.64 -28.54 4.47
N CYS A 219 -2.51 -27.37 3.83
CA CYS A 219 -3.44 -26.91 2.81
C CYS A 219 -2.74 -26.28 1.60
N HIS A 220 -3.44 -26.21 0.49
CA HIS A 220 -2.89 -25.70 -0.76
C HIS A 220 -3.93 -25.03 -1.64
N HIS A 221 -3.46 -24.17 -2.56
CA HIS A 221 -4.30 -23.35 -3.44
C HIS A 221 -5.29 -22.47 -2.65
N VAL A 222 -4.76 -21.57 -1.83
CA VAL A 222 -5.56 -20.60 -1.07
C VAL A 222 -5.24 -19.19 -1.51
N ILE A 223 -6.28 -18.39 -1.77
CA ILE A 223 -6.17 -16.96 -2.03
C ILE A 223 -6.90 -16.23 -0.90
N VAL A 224 -6.23 -15.29 -0.25
CA VAL A 224 -6.82 -14.38 0.75
C VAL A 224 -6.67 -12.97 0.22
N CYS A 225 -7.79 -12.30 -0.02
CA CYS A 225 -7.81 -11.02 -0.70
C CYS A 225 -8.69 -10.01 0.03
N ASN A 226 -8.19 -8.79 0.21
CA ASN A 226 -8.96 -7.64 0.66
C ASN A 226 -9.59 -7.81 2.06
N LEU A 227 -8.82 -8.33 3.02
CA LEU A 227 -9.23 -8.46 4.42
C LEU A 227 -8.41 -7.55 5.33
N GLU A 228 -9.01 -7.14 6.44
CA GLU A 228 -8.36 -6.43 7.53
C GLU A 228 -8.11 -7.40 8.70
N PHE A 229 -6.91 -7.36 9.27
CA PHE A 229 -6.50 -8.12 10.44
C PHE A 229 -6.03 -7.15 11.51
N GLU A 230 -6.76 -7.05 12.61
CA GLU A 230 -6.40 -6.14 13.69
C GLU A 230 -6.90 -6.62 15.05
N GLY A 231 -6.09 -6.43 16.10
CA GLY A 231 -6.51 -6.66 17.47
C GLY A 231 -6.44 -8.13 17.87
N GLY A 232 -5.44 -8.87 17.38
CA GLY A 232 -5.20 -10.23 17.82
C GLY A 232 -4.58 -10.26 19.21
N ARG A 233 -5.18 -11.03 20.13
CA ARG A 233 -4.79 -11.06 21.54
C ARG A 233 -4.53 -12.46 22.07
N GLY A 234 -3.49 -12.58 22.88
CA GLY A 234 -3.08 -13.80 23.56
C GLY A 234 -1.73 -14.33 23.07
N HIS A 235 -1.26 -15.37 23.77
CA HIS A 235 0.00 -16.04 23.47
C HIS A 235 -0.02 -16.67 22.05
N ASP A 236 1.05 -16.48 21.28
CA ASP A 236 1.23 -16.97 19.91
C ASP A 236 0.05 -16.65 18.97
N VAL A 237 -0.53 -15.45 19.11
CA VAL A 237 -1.59 -14.97 18.22
C VAL A 237 -0.99 -14.14 17.10
N ASP A 238 -1.01 -14.72 15.90
CA ASP A 238 -0.60 -14.12 14.64
C ASP A 238 -1.80 -13.78 13.77
N GLY A 239 -1.67 -12.79 12.89
CA GLY A 239 -2.70 -12.43 11.91
C GLY A 239 -2.98 -13.56 10.92
N ILE A 240 -1.92 -14.10 10.30
CA ILE A 240 -1.98 -15.21 9.36
C ILE A 240 -0.85 -16.19 9.66
N GLN A 241 -1.22 -17.42 10.03
CA GLN A 241 -0.30 -18.54 10.19
C GLN A 241 -0.36 -19.44 8.96
N ILE A 242 0.77 -19.63 8.29
CA ILE A 242 0.95 -20.61 7.21
C ILE A 242 1.93 -21.67 7.70
N LYS A 243 1.39 -22.68 8.40
CA LYS A 243 2.16 -23.76 9.03
C LYS A 243 1.28 -24.94 9.47
N PRO A 244 1.75 -26.20 9.35
CA PRO A 244 2.82 -26.71 8.48
C PRO A 244 2.38 -27.03 7.04
N ASN A 245 3.36 -27.42 6.21
CA ASN A 245 3.21 -28.11 4.93
C ASN A 245 2.16 -27.51 3.99
N SER A 246 2.09 -26.19 3.90
CA SER A 246 1.10 -25.51 3.07
C SER A 246 1.75 -24.86 1.84
N SER A 247 1.06 -24.87 0.69
CA SER A 247 1.66 -24.41 -0.56
C SER A 247 0.72 -23.78 -1.57
N ASN A 248 1.28 -23.02 -2.53
CA ASN A 248 0.51 -22.33 -3.56
C ASN A 248 -0.52 -21.37 -2.95
N ILE A 249 -0.03 -20.40 -2.18
CA ILE A 249 -0.88 -19.45 -1.44
C ILE A 249 -0.60 -18.02 -1.92
N TRP A 250 -1.67 -17.23 -2.06
CA TRP A 250 -1.57 -15.81 -2.37
C TRP A 250 -2.30 -14.98 -1.32
N ILE A 251 -1.57 -14.10 -0.63
CA ILE A 251 -2.12 -13.10 0.28
C ILE A 251 -2.03 -11.74 -0.44
N ASP A 252 -3.18 -11.14 -0.71
CA ASP A 252 -3.28 -9.97 -1.57
C ASP A 252 -4.11 -8.85 -0.93
N ARG A 253 -3.67 -7.60 -1.04
CA ARG A 253 -4.47 -6.42 -0.59
C ARG A 253 -5.00 -6.54 0.84
N CYS A 254 -4.26 -7.21 1.72
CA CYS A 254 -4.66 -7.34 3.11
C CYS A 254 -4.01 -6.23 3.95
N THR A 255 -4.75 -5.70 4.92
CA THR A 255 -4.21 -4.77 5.91
C THR A 255 -4.01 -5.52 7.23
N LEU A 256 -2.80 -5.49 7.80
CA LEU A 256 -2.45 -6.21 9.01
C LEU A 256 -1.79 -5.26 10.02
N ALA A 257 -2.30 -5.24 11.26
CA ALA A 257 -1.77 -4.41 12.34
C ALA A 257 -2.11 -4.98 13.71
N ASP A 258 -1.36 -4.58 14.75
CA ASP A 258 -1.76 -4.74 16.16
C ASP A 258 -2.15 -6.17 16.57
N TYR A 259 -1.18 -7.10 16.45
CA TYR A 259 -1.24 -8.44 17.06
C TYR A 259 -0.19 -8.56 18.20
N ASP A 260 -0.45 -9.47 19.15
CA ASP A 260 0.43 -9.70 20.30
C ASP A 260 1.73 -10.45 19.94
N ASP A 261 1.75 -11.33 18.92
CA ASP A 261 2.99 -11.95 18.42
C ASP A 261 3.42 -11.44 17.03
N GLY A 262 3.15 -12.15 15.93
CA GLY A 262 3.49 -11.75 14.56
C GLY A 262 2.29 -11.30 13.72
N LEU A 263 2.52 -10.71 12.54
CA LEU A 263 1.43 -10.51 11.55
C LEU A 263 1.32 -11.69 10.59
N ILE A 264 2.44 -12.10 10.00
CA ILE A 264 2.49 -13.26 9.09
C ILE A 264 3.63 -14.20 9.48
N ASP A 265 3.27 -15.47 9.65
CA ASP A 265 4.17 -16.54 10.07
C ASP A 265 4.19 -17.65 9.00
N ILE A 266 5.31 -17.81 8.27
CA ILE A 266 5.48 -18.83 7.23
C ILE A 266 6.57 -19.79 7.68
N THR A 267 6.18 -21.00 8.08
CA THR A 267 7.11 -21.93 8.73
C THR A 267 6.79 -23.38 8.39
N ARG A 268 7.66 -24.30 8.81
CA ARG A 268 7.43 -25.75 8.76
C ARG A 268 7.15 -26.23 7.33
N GLN A 269 8.10 -25.96 6.44
CA GLN A 269 8.11 -26.39 5.05
C GLN A 269 6.97 -25.83 4.18
N SER A 270 6.29 -24.78 4.65
CA SER A 270 5.28 -24.09 3.84
C SER A 270 5.95 -23.22 2.78
N THR A 271 5.61 -23.41 1.52
CA THR A 271 6.37 -22.88 0.37
C THR A 271 5.47 -22.45 -0.77
N ASP A 272 6.01 -21.78 -1.79
CA ASP A 272 5.25 -21.32 -2.95
C ASP A 272 4.16 -20.33 -2.57
N ILE A 273 4.59 -19.23 -1.94
CA ILE A 273 3.72 -18.21 -1.37
C ILE A 273 4.05 -16.85 -2.00
N THR A 274 3.01 -16.09 -2.37
CA THR A 274 3.13 -14.68 -2.74
C THR A 274 2.37 -13.82 -1.73
N VAL A 275 3.01 -12.76 -1.25
CA VAL A 275 2.39 -11.69 -0.45
C VAL A 275 2.50 -10.40 -1.26
N SER A 276 1.37 -9.79 -1.61
CA SER A 276 1.41 -8.60 -2.46
C SER A 276 0.35 -7.56 -2.16
N ARG A 277 0.71 -6.29 -2.43
CA ARG A 277 -0.12 -5.12 -2.11
C ARG A 277 -0.68 -5.13 -0.69
N CYS A 278 0.00 -5.75 0.27
CA CYS A 278 -0.46 -5.76 1.66
C CYS A 278 0.08 -4.53 2.40
N HIS A 279 -0.71 -4.01 3.32
CA HIS A 279 -0.32 -2.90 4.20
C HIS A 279 -0.06 -3.43 5.61
N PHE A 280 1.14 -3.22 6.12
CA PHE A 280 1.55 -3.60 7.47
C PHE A 280 1.83 -2.35 8.29
N SER A 281 1.20 -2.21 9.45
CA SER A 281 1.40 -1.04 10.31
C SER A 281 1.29 -1.36 11.79
N ARG A 282 1.73 -0.45 12.67
CA ARG A 282 1.56 -0.51 14.14
C ARG A 282 1.85 -1.88 14.75
N HIS A 283 3.03 -2.43 14.48
CA HIS A 283 3.37 -3.76 14.97
C HIS A 283 4.89 -3.96 15.15
N ASP A 284 5.27 -4.88 16.04
CA ASP A 284 6.69 -5.18 16.31
C ASP A 284 7.26 -6.22 15.33
N LYS A 285 6.76 -7.45 15.37
CA LYS A 285 7.31 -8.62 14.68
C LYS A 285 6.55 -8.94 13.39
N THR A 286 6.73 -8.14 12.36
CA THR A 286 5.89 -8.16 11.13
C THR A 286 5.80 -9.53 10.44
N MET A 287 6.89 -10.04 9.86
CA MET A 287 6.84 -11.26 9.04
C MET A 287 8.02 -12.19 9.34
N LEU A 288 7.74 -13.36 9.91
CA LEU A 288 8.73 -14.41 10.17
C LEU A 288 8.62 -15.51 9.13
N ILE A 289 9.74 -15.83 8.49
CA ILE A 289 9.84 -16.91 7.51
C ILE A 289 10.92 -17.88 7.98
N GLY A 290 10.53 -19.08 8.39
CA GLY A 290 11.39 -20.05 9.08
C GLY A 290 11.64 -19.67 10.55
N ALA A 291 10.99 -20.39 11.48
CA ALA A 291 10.93 -20.00 12.89
C ALA A 291 12.12 -20.44 13.74
N ASP A 292 12.78 -21.54 13.39
CA ASP A 292 13.77 -22.20 14.23
C ASP A 292 14.97 -22.65 13.39
N PRO A 293 16.21 -22.36 13.81
CA PRO A 293 17.40 -22.81 13.10
C PRO A 293 17.63 -24.34 13.16
N THR A 294 16.85 -25.10 13.94
CA THR A 294 16.88 -26.56 13.94
C THR A 294 15.92 -27.20 12.93
N HIS A 295 14.96 -26.45 12.38
CA HIS A 295 14.02 -26.96 11.35
C HIS A 295 14.62 -26.89 9.94
N VAL A 296 15.62 -27.72 9.71
CA VAL A 296 16.41 -27.81 8.48
C VAL A 296 15.59 -28.09 7.21
N GLY A 297 14.36 -28.62 7.35
CA GLY A 297 13.41 -28.78 6.25
C GLY A 297 12.95 -27.46 5.64
N ASP A 298 13.03 -26.35 6.38
CA ASP A 298 12.60 -25.02 5.92
C ASP A 298 13.46 -24.46 4.76
N ARG A 299 14.52 -25.15 4.34
CA ARG A 299 15.26 -24.85 3.09
C ARG A 299 14.40 -24.92 1.84
N CYS A 300 13.26 -25.62 1.87
CA CYS A 300 12.33 -25.66 0.76
C CYS A 300 11.43 -24.42 0.66
N ILE A 301 11.39 -23.54 1.68
CA ILE A 301 10.51 -22.37 1.71
C ILE A 301 10.89 -21.40 0.59
N ARG A 302 9.89 -20.97 -0.18
CA ARG A 302 10.01 -19.98 -1.27
C ARG A 302 8.88 -18.98 -1.16
N VAL A 303 9.22 -17.69 -1.03
CA VAL A 303 8.23 -16.62 -0.83
C VAL A 303 8.56 -15.41 -1.71
N THR A 304 7.55 -14.86 -2.39
CA THR A 304 7.65 -13.58 -3.09
C THR A 304 6.89 -12.53 -2.31
N ILE A 305 7.50 -11.36 -2.09
CA ILE A 305 6.88 -10.23 -1.39
C ILE A 305 7.01 -9.01 -2.30
N HIS A 306 5.90 -8.45 -2.76
CA HIS A 306 5.99 -7.33 -3.70
C HIS A 306 4.88 -6.31 -3.60
N HIS A 307 5.22 -5.06 -3.90
CA HIS A 307 4.30 -3.92 -3.85
C HIS A 307 3.60 -3.77 -2.49
N CYS A 308 4.17 -4.31 -1.41
CA CYS A 308 3.65 -4.14 -0.06
C CYS A 308 4.13 -2.81 0.54
N PHE A 309 3.34 -2.30 1.49
CA PHE A 309 3.67 -1.12 2.26
C PHE A 309 3.91 -1.49 3.72
N PHE A 310 5.12 -1.28 4.21
CA PHE A 310 5.50 -1.47 5.61
C PHE A 310 5.66 -0.10 6.28
N ASP A 311 4.69 0.27 7.11
CA ASP A 311 4.55 1.61 7.67
C ASP A 311 4.71 1.63 9.19
N CYS A 312 5.84 2.15 9.67
CA CYS A 312 6.11 2.31 11.10
C CYS A 312 6.06 0.99 11.90
N THR A 313 6.33 -0.13 11.24
CA THR A 313 6.52 -1.45 11.87
C THR A 313 7.97 -1.61 12.35
N ARG A 314 8.21 -2.30 13.46
CA ARG A 314 9.52 -2.23 14.12
C ARG A 314 10.60 -3.06 13.43
N GLN A 315 10.28 -4.28 12.98
CA GLN A 315 11.23 -5.23 12.43
C GLN A 315 10.58 -6.32 11.56
N ARG A 316 11.42 -7.15 10.93
CA ARG A 316 11.06 -8.37 10.17
C ARG A 316 10.26 -8.09 8.88
N HIS A 317 10.88 -7.44 7.90
CA HIS A 317 10.29 -7.10 6.59
C HIS A 317 10.90 -7.82 5.38
N PRO A 318 11.21 -9.14 5.41
CA PRO A 318 10.95 -10.13 6.44
C PRO A 318 12.17 -10.39 7.33
N ARG A 319 12.03 -11.30 8.30
CA ARG A 319 13.15 -12.08 8.84
C ARG A 319 13.09 -13.50 8.27
N LEU A 320 14.15 -13.93 7.60
CA LEU A 320 14.22 -15.22 6.91
C LEU A 320 15.27 -16.14 7.52
N ARG A 321 14.92 -17.42 7.70
CA ARG A 321 15.85 -18.55 7.86
C ARG A 321 15.68 -19.51 6.69
N PHE A 322 16.80 -20.09 6.24
CA PHE A 322 16.94 -21.15 5.23
C PHE A 322 16.41 -20.87 3.82
N GLY A 323 15.14 -20.47 3.70
CA GLY A 323 14.43 -20.40 2.44
C GLY A 323 14.91 -19.30 1.50
N LYS A 324 14.11 -19.08 0.47
CA LYS A 324 14.33 -18.10 -0.59
C LYS A 324 13.25 -17.04 -0.55
N VAL A 325 13.64 -15.78 -0.49
CA VAL A 325 12.72 -14.64 -0.57
C VAL A 325 13.09 -13.74 -1.73
N HIS A 326 12.12 -13.45 -2.60
CA HIS A 326 12.23 -12.36 -3.58
C HIS A 326 11.38 -11.17 -3.11
N LEU A 327 12.04 -10.05 -2.82
CA LEU A 327 11.46 -8.76 -2.43
C LEU A 327 11.59 -7.78 -3.59
N TYR A 328 10.47 -7.30 -4.15
CA TYR A 328 10.56 -6.23 -5.13
C TYR A 328 9.46 -5.17 -5.04
N ASN A 329 9.83 -3.93 -5.36
CA ASN A 329 8.92 -2.76 -5.35
C ASN A 329 8.10 -2.56 -4.07
N ASN A 330 8.60 -3.05 -2.93
CA ASN A 330 8.01 -2.76 -1.64
C ASN A 330 8.43 -1.35 -1.18
N TYR A 331 7.56 -0.71 -0.42
CA TYR A 331 7.89 0.53 0.26
C TYR A 331 7.92 0.29 1.77
N THR A 332 9.08 0.49 2.38
CA THR A 332 9.29 0.31 3.82
C THR A 332 9.75 1.63 4.41
N ARG A 333 9.03 2.14 5.42
CA ARG A 333 9.39 3.39 6.09
C ARG A 333 9.34 3.31 7.61
N ASN A 334 10.19 4.11 8.25
CA ASN A 334 10.18 4.37 9.69
C ASN A 334 10.25 3.09 10.55
N TRP A 335 11.09 2.14 10.18
CA TRP A 335 11.27 0.94 10.99
C TRP A 335 11.96 1.22 12.33
N GLY A 336 11.68 0.39 13.32
CA GLY A 336 12.10 0.58 14.71
C GLY A 336 13.43 -0.08 15.09
N ILE A 337 13.90 -1.07 14.33
CA ILE A 337 15.15 -1.79 14.59
C ILE A 337 15.94 -2.03 13.29
N TYR A 338 15.40 -2.86 12.39
CA TYR A 338 15.94 -3.15 11.06
C TYR A 338 14.79 -3.38 10.08
N ALA A 339 15.06 -3.26 8.77
CA ALA A 339 14.07 -3.61 7.75
C ALA A 339 14.06 -5.13 7.50
N VAL A 340 15.06 -5.65 6.80
CA VAL A 340 15.16 -7.04 6.34
C VAL A 340 16.25 -7.77 7.11
N CYS A 341 16.01 -9.03 7.49
CA CYS A 341 17.02 -9.85 8.18
C CYS A 341 17.26 -11.19 7.49
N ALA A 342 18.52 -11.46 7.16
CA ALA A 342 19.02 -12.76 6.73
C ALA A 342 19.63 -13.49 7.94
N SER A 343 18.91 -14.49 8.45
CA SER A 343 19.41 -15.45 9.43
C SER A 343 20.08 -16.65 8.73
N VAL A 344 20.38 -17.73 9.47
CA VAL A 344 21.02 -18.95 8.95
C VAL A 344 20.51 -19.38 7.58
N GLU A 345 21.45 -19.52 6.63
CA GLU A 345 21.25 -20.00 5.26
C GLU A 345 20.17 -19.31 4.42
N ALA A 346 19.64 -18.17 4.88
CA ALA A 346 18.67 -17.38 4.15
C ALA A 346 19.24 -16.94 2.78
N GLN A 347 18.39 -16.93 1.76
CA GLN A 347 18.72 -16.33 0.46
C GLN A 347 17.68 -15.27 0.13
N ILE A 348 18.10 -14.01 0.07
CA ILE A 348 17.19 -12.88 -0.17
C ILE A 348 17.64 -12.11 -1.41
N VAL A 349 16.73 -11.94 -2.35
CA VAL A 349 16.88 -11.02 -3.49
C VAL A 349 16.02 -9.80 -3.21
N SER A 350 16.62 -8.62 -3.14
CA SER A 350 15.95 -7.33 -2.92
C SER A 350 16.12 -6.46 -4.17
N GLN A 351 15.04 -6.24 -4.91
CA GLN A 351 15.07 -5.52 -6.19
C GLN A 351 14.13 -4.31 -6.22
N SER A 352 14.67 -3.13 -6.49
CA SER A 352 13.89 -1.90 -6.70
C SER A 352 12.88 -1.58 -5.57
N ASN A 353 13.21 -1.92 -4.33
CA ASN A 353 12.45 -1.53 -3.14
C ASN A 353 12.83 -0.11 -2.71
N ILE A 354 11.95 0.52 -1.93
CA ILE A 354 12.18 1.85 -1.37
C ILE A 354 12.28 1.71 0.15
N TYR A 355 13.45 2.01 0.70
CA TYR A 355 13.71 2.02 2.13
C TYR A 355 13.88 3.45 2.62
N GLN A 356 12.89 3.98 3.33
CA GLN A 356 12.93 5.31 3.91
C GLN A 356 13.11 5.25 5.43
N ALA A 357 14.32 5.53 5.90
CA ALA A 357 14.65 5.39 7.31
C ALA A 357 13.98 6.46 8.18
N GLY A 358 13.51 6.03 9.36
CA GLY A 358 13.10 6.91 10.46
C GLY A 358 14.28 7.20 11.39
N GLU A 359 14.12 6.97 12.69
CA GLU A 359 15.23 7.09 13.65
C GLU A 359 16.32 6.03 13.39
N LYS A 360 15.93 4.77 13.22
CA LYS A 360 16.86 3.68 12.90
C LYS A 360 17.18 3.65 11.42
N LYS A 361 18.44 3.34 11.11
CA LYS A 361 19.00 3.45 9.76
C LYS A 361 19.34 2.11 9.11
N THR A 362 19.54 1.05 9.89
CA THR A 362 19.93 -0.28 9.36
C THR A 362 18.82 -0.89 8.52
N VAL A 363 19.06 -1.09 7.23
CA VAL A 363 18.13 -1.78 6.34
C VAL A 363 18.33 -3.29 6.44
N PHE A 364 19.51 -3.78 6.05
CA PHE A 364 19.81 -5.21 6.05
C PHE A 364 20.54 -5.60 7.34
N LYS A 365 20.01 -6.61 8.02
CA LYS A 365 20.60 -7.23 9.21
C LYS A 365 20.99 -8.67 8.88
N TYR A 366 22.15 -9.09 9.36
CA TYR A 366 22.61 -10.47 9.30
C TYR A 366 22.63 -11.03 10.71
N MET A 367 22.09 -12.23 10.89
CA MET A 367 21.97 -12.89 12.19
C MET A 367 22.49 -14.33 12.10
N PRO A 368 23.77 -14.55 12.43
CA PRO A 368 24.35 -15.89 12.41
C PRO A 368 23.66 -16.80 13.43
N GLU A 369 23.24 -17.98 13.00
CA GLU A 369 22.65 -19.03 13.84
C GLU A 369 23.25 -20.38 13.43
N LYS A 370 23.25 -21.37 14.34
CA LYS A 370 23.72 -22.73 14.06
C LYS A 370 22.56 -23.54 13.45
N ALA A 371 22.70 -24.03 12.21
CA ALA A 371 21.71 -24.95 11.65
C ALA A 371 21.74 -26.29 12.41
N GLY A 372 20.58 -26.92 12.59
CA GLY A 372 20.48 -28.18 13.34
C GLY A 372 21.31 -29.33 12.78
N ASP A 373 21.70 -29.27 11.51
CA ASP A 373 22.50 -30.27 10.78
C ASP A 373 23.92 -29.79 10.43
N LYS A 374 24.39 -28.68 11.00
CA LYS A 374 25.74 -28.15 10.76
C LYS A 374 26.44 -27.78 12.06
N GLU A 375 27.76 -27.85 12.06
CA GLU A 375 28.58 -27.40 13.19
C GLU A 375 28.82 -25.89 13.19
N GLU A 376 28.86 -25.28 12.01
CA GLU A 376 29.18 -23.87 11.84
C GLU A 376 27.99 -22.95 12.16
N VAL A 377 28.31 -21.80 12.75
CA VAL A 377 27.38 -20.68 12.93
C VAL A 377 27.54 -19.72 11.76
N ALA A 378 26.49 -19.58 10.95
CA ALA A 378 26.53 -18.72 9.78
C ALA A 378 25.21 -17.97 9.59
N ALA A 379 25.28 -16.80 8.96
CA ALA A 379 24.11 -16.11 8.45
C ALA A 379 23.89 -16.49 6.97
N GLY A 380 22.76 -16.08 6.43
CA GLY A 380 22.46 -16.12 5.01
C GLY A 380 22.99 -14.91 4.25
N TRP A 381 22.55 -14.79 3.00
CA TRP A 381 23.04 -13.80 2.05
C TRP A 381 21.89 -13.00 1.44
N ILE A 382 22.19 -11.75 1.13
CA ILE A 382 21.26 -10.78 0.53
C ILE A 382 21.93 -10.22 -0.72
N ARG A 383 21.25 -10.30 -1.87
CA ARG A 383 21.61 -9.58 -3.09
C ARG A 383 20.63 -8.43 -3.27
N SER A 384 21.14 -7.20 -3.35
CA SER A 384 20.33 -5.98 -3.49
C SER A 384 20.66 -5.27 -4.80
N GLU A 385 19.65 -4.96 -5.60
CA GLU A 385 19.79 -4.37 -6.94
C GLU A 385 18.71 -3.31 -7.18
N GLY A 386 19.10 -2.08 -7.51
CA GLY A 386 18.14 -1.00 -7.82
C GLY A 386 17.33 -0.46 -6.63
N ASP A 387 17.60 -0.90 -5.40
CA ASP A 387 16.94 -0.41 -4.19
C ASP A 387 17.27 1.08 -3.93
N ALA A 388 16.27 1.85 -3.49
CA ALA A 388 16.42 3.24 -3.09
C ALA A 388 16.52 3.39 -1.57
N PHE A 389 17.63 3.98 -1.09
CA PHE A 389 17.89 4.23 0.32
C PHE A 389 17.71 5.72 0.64
N LEU A 390 16.63 6.06 1.32
CA LEU A 390 16.22 7.44 1.60
C LEU A 390 16.40 7.79 3.08
N GLN A 391 16.54 9.10 3.35
CA GLN A 391 16.59 9.66 4.71
C GLN A 391 17.71 9.05 5.59
N GLY A 392 18.86 8.77 4.97
CA GLY A 392 20.02 8.21 5.65
C GLY A 392 19.89 6.72 5.97
N ALA A 393 18.97 6.01 5.31
CA ALA A 393 18.95 4.54 5.33
C ALA A 393 20.31 3.99 4.92
N GLN A 394 20.83 3.06 5.70
CA GLN A 394 22.11 2.38 5.50
C GLN A 394 21.81 0.96 5.05
N SER A 395 22.27 0.59 3.85
CA SER A 395 22.05 -0.76 3.32
C SER A 395 22.62 -1.80 4.29
N CYS A 396 23.85 -1.60 4.80
CA CYS A 396 24.56 -2.56 5.65
C CYS A 396 24.80 -3.91 4.94
N LEU A 397 24.92 -3.91 3.60
CA LEU A 397 25.30 -5.09 2.83
C LEU A 397 26.71 -5.55 3.21
N ILE A 398 26.92 -6.86 3.15
CA ILE A 398 28.22 -7.50 3.37
C ILE A 398 28.66 -8.12 2.05
N ASP A 399 29.87 -7.78 1.62
CA ASP A 399 30.49 -8.39 0.45
C ASP A 399 31.03 -9.78 0.80
N GLY A 400 30.90 -10.73 -0.13
CA GLY A 400 31.44 -12.07 0.05
C GLY A 400 30.98 -13.04 -1.04
N PRO A 401 31.62 -14.22 -1.13
CA PRO A 401 31.33 -15.20 -2.18
C PRO A 401 29.90 -15.74 -2.13
N GLY A 402 29.21 -15.63 -0.98
CA GLY A 402 27.83 -16.09 -0.86
C GLY A 402 26.79 -15.16 -1.49
N VAL A 403 27.16 -13.94 -1.91
CA VAL A 403 26.24 -13.08 -2.67
C VAL A 403 25.92 -13.70 -4.03
N ASP A 404 26.91 -14.33 -4.68
CA ASP A 404 26.75 -14.99 -5.97
C ASP A 404 25.95 -16.30 -5.88
N THR A 405 25.85 -16.88 -4.67
CA THR A 405 25.08 -18.10 -4.42
C THR A 405 23.61 -17.84 -4.10
N VAL A 406 23.23 -16.57 -3.86
CA VAL A 406 21.83 -16.17 -3.74
C VAL A 406 21.09 -16.51 -5.04
N PHE A 407 19.97 -17.20 -4.91
CA PHE A 407 19.15 -17.62 -6.06
C PHE A 407 18.81 -16.48 -7.03
N ARG A 408 18.46 -16.85 -8.26
CA ARG A 408 18.05 -15.92 -9.33
C ARG A 408 16.55 -16.10 -9.61
N PRO A 409 15.71 -15.06 -9.47
CA PRO A 409 14.26 -15.18 -9.69
C PRO A 409 13.91 -15.74 -11.07
N GLU A 410 14.68 -15.40 -12.10
CA GLU A 410 14.50 -15.84 -13.49
C GLU A 410 14.59 -17.37 -13.65
N HIS A 411 15.21 -18.08 -12.70
CA HIS A 411 15.27 -19.54 -12.70
C HIS A 411 14.01 -20.21 -12.14
N TYR A 412 13.08 -19.44 -11.57
CA TYR A 412 11.88 -19.96 -10.89
C TYR A 412 10.57 -19.50 -11.52
N TYR A 413 10.52 -18.32 -12.13
CA TYR A 413 9.36 -17.84 -12.87
C TYR A 413 9.78 -16.86 -13.97
N ASP A 414 9.06 -16.92 -15.09
CA ASP A 414 9.48 -16.29 -16.35
C ASP A 414 9.30 -14.77 -16.36
N LYS A 415 8.29 -14.26 -15.64
CA LYS A 415 7.89 -12.85 -15.69
C LYS A 415 7.36 -12.37 -14.35
N TRP A 416 7.68 -11.13 -14.03
CA TRP A 416 7.08 -10.35 -12.94
C TRP A 416 7.10 -8.87 -13.32
N THR A 417 6.12 -8.13 -12.82
CA THR A 417 5.96 -6.71 -13.09
C THR A 417 6.82 -5.94 -12.11
N MET A 418 7.94 -5.39 -12.60
CA MET A 418 8.87 -4.62 -11.77
C MET A 418 9.19 -3.27 -12.42
N GLU A 419 9.16 -2.23 -11.61
CA GLU A 419 9.59 -0.88 -11.98
C GLU A 419 10.86 -0.48 -11.24
N THR A 420 11.58 0.51 -11.76
CA THR A 420 12.66 1.14 -10.99
C THR A 420 12.08 1.86 -9.78
N ALA A 421 12.77 1.77 -8.64
CA ALA A 421 12.43 2.53 -7.44
C ALA A 421 12.34 4.04 -7.74
N SER A 422 11.16 4.62 -7.58
CA SER A 422 10.87 6.01 -7.98
C SER A 422 9.98 6.74 -6.98
N PRO A 423 9.97 8.09 -6.98
CA PRO A 423 9.00 8.87 -6.22
C PRO A 423 7.54 8.55 -6.59
N ALA A 424 7.27 8.22 -7.85
CA ALA A 424 5.93 7.83 -8.30
C ALA A 424 5.47 6.52 -7.64
N LEU A 425 6.34 5.50 -7.64
CA LEU A 425 6.07 4.23 -6.97
C LEU A 425 5.81 4.44 -5.47
N LYS A 426 6.63 5.27 -4.81
CA LYS A 426 6.45 5.66 -3.40
C LYS A 426 5.07 6.27 -3.10
N GLU A 427 4.52 7.08 -4.01
CA GLU A 427 3.19 7.69 -3.85
C GLU A 427 2.04 6.72 -4.12
N VAL A 428 2.22 5.80 -5.07
CA VAL A 428 1.18 4.86 -5.50
C VAL A 428 1.04 3.68 -4.54
N THR A 429 2.15 3.13 -4.04
CA THR A 429 2.13 1.91 -3.19
C THR A 429 1.18 2.04 -1.98
N PRO A 430 1.24 3.09 -1.14
CA PRO A 430 0.32 3.22 0.00
C PRO A 430 -1.17 3.26 -0.39
N ARG A 431 -1.50 3.89 -1.52
CA ARG A 431 -2.90 4.02 -1.97
C ARG A 431 -3.50 2.70 -2.47
N ARG A 432 -2.64 1.75 -2.84
CA ARG A 432 -3.03 0.46 -3.44
C ARG A 432 -3.00 -0.70 -2.44
N CYS A 433 -2.41 -0.48 -1.26
CA CYS A 433 -2.35 -1.48 -0.20
C CYS A 433 -3.49 -1.39 0.81
N ASP A 434 -4.32 -0.35 0.74
CA ASP A 434 -5.45 -0.15 1.64
C ASP A 434 -6.64 -1.03 1.23
N SER A 435 -6.90 -2.08 2.01
CA SER A 435 -8.08 -2.96 1.88
C SER A 435 -9.42 -2.22 2.02
N GLY A 436 -9.39 -0.99 2.56
CA GLY A 436 -10.53 -0.11 2.73
C GLY A 436 -10.93 0.67 1.47
N ALA A 437 -10.15 0.64 0.38
CA ALA A 437 -10.62 1.15 -0.89
C ALA A 437 -11.60 0.13 -1.48
N ALA A 438 -12.89 0.47 -1.57
CA ALA A 438 -13.88 -0.41 -2.17
C ALA A 438 -13.52 -0.69 -3.64
N VAL A 439 -12.87 -1.83 -3.90
CA VAL A 439 -12.73 -2.37 -5.25
C VAL A 439 -14.13 -2.85 -5.63
N GLN A 440 -14.89 -1.98 -6.31
CA GLN A 440 -16.16 -2.38 -6.88
C GLN A 440 -15.88 -3.33 -8.04
N LEU A 441 -16.37 -4.57 -7.93
CA LEU A 441 -16.44 -5.47 -9.08
C LEU A 441 -17.34 -4.83 -10.13
N VAL A 442 -16.90 -4.79 -11.38
CA VAL A 442 -17.74 -4.32 -12.48
C VAL A 442 -18.96 -5.24 -12.55
N PRO A 443 -20.21 -4.72 -12.48
CA PRO A 443 -21.39 -5.53 -12.61
C PRO A 443 -21.37 -6.27 -13.96
N GLN A 444 -21.50 -7.59 -13.93
CA GLN A 444 -21.79 -8.34 -15.15
C GLN A 444 -23.24 -8.04 -15.51
N ASN A 445 -23.45 -7.22 -16.54
CA ASN A 445 -24.74 -7.14 -17.21
C ASN A 445 -25.02 -8.51 -17.85
N PHE A 446 -25.68 -9.39 -17.12
CA PHE A 446 -26.30 -10.57 -17.73
C PHE A 446 -27.47 -10.07 -18.58
N SER A 447 -27.23 -9.88 -19.88
CA SER A 447 -28.32 -9.94 -20.85
C SER A 447 -28.83 -11.38 -20.85
N ALA A 448 -29.88 -11.63 -20.09
CA ALA A 448 -30.61 -12.89 -20.10
C ALA A 448 -31.17 -13.13 -21.51
N GLY A 449 -30.49 -13.99 -22.28
CA GLY A 449 -31.12 -14.68 -23.39
C GLY A 449 -32.05 -15.72 -22.79
N LEU A 450 -33.34 -15.44 -22.80
CA LEU A 450 -34.39 -16.41 -22.50
C LEU A 450 -34.27 -17.59 -23.48
N SER A 451 -33.93 -18.76 -22.98
CA SER A 451 -34.32 -20.02 -23.61
C SER A 451 -34.98 -20.88 -22.55
N GLU A 452 -36.29 -21.02 -22.68
CA GLU A 452 -37.15 -21.90 -21.89
C GLU A 452 -36.60 -23.32 -21.91
N ARG A 453 -36.33 -23.89 -20.72
CA ARG A 453 -36.46 -25.33 -20.46
C ARG A 453 -36.97 -25.53 -19.04
N GLU A 454 -38.04 -26.32 -18.97
CA GLU A 454 -38.76 -26.74 -17.78
C GLU A 454 -37.88 -27.59 -16.85
N GLU A 455 -37.98 -27.34 -15.54
CA GLU A 455 -37.74 -28.36 -14.50
C GLU A 455 -38.87 -28.29 -13.44
N PRO A 456 -39.28 -29.44 -12.87
CA PRO A 456 -40.34 -29.50 -11.88
C PRO A 456 -39.84 -29.16 -10.47
N ALA A 457 -40.71 -28.49 -9.72
CA ALA A 457 -40.53 -28.08 -8.34
C ALA A 457 -40.37 -29.27 -7.37
N ALA A 458 -39.43 -29.12 -6.42
CA ALA A 458 -39.40 -29.89 -5.19
C ALA A 458 -39.25 -28.92 -3.99
N ASP A 459 -40.15 -29.12 -3.03
CA ASP A 459 -40.41 -28.36 -1.81
C ASP A 459 -39.18 -28.07 -0.94
N CYS A 460 -39.11 -26.83 -0.47
CA CYS A 460 -38.66 -26.52 0.89
C CYS A 460 -39.45 -25.33 1.41
N GLU A 461 -40.54 -25.61 2.13
CA GLU A 461 -41.36 -24.62 2.81
C GLU A 461 -40.57 -23.82 3.84
N LEU A 462 -40.62 -22.50 3.68
CA LEU A 462 -40.25 -21.48 4.66
C LEU A 462 -41.35 -21.36 5.72
N ARG A 463 -41.05 -21.80 6.95
CA ARG A 463 -41.70 -21.28 8.15
C ARG A 463 -41.03 -19.97 8.55
N TYR A 464 -41.72 -18.84 8.38
CA TYR A 464 -41.42 -17.62 9.13
C TYR A 464 -42.67 -17.06 9.78
N PHE A 465 -42.49 -16.75 11.06
CA PHE A 465 -43.47 -16.29 12.04
C PHE A 465 -44.14 -14.97 11.66
N ALA A 466 -45.45 -14.91 11.90
CA ALA A 466 -46.24 -13.68 11.96
C ALA A 466 -46.33 -13.17 13.41
N MET A 467 -46.16 -11.87 13.58
CA MET A 467 -46.47 -11.06 14.78
C MET A 467 -46.47 -9.59 14.25
N VAL A 468 -47.42 -8.68 14.47
CA VAL A 468 -48.40 -8.40 15.55
C VAL A 468 -49.51 -7.47 14.98
N PHE A 469 -50.59 -7.32 15.78
CA PHE A 469 -51.75 -6.41 15.74
C PHE A 469 -53.01 -7.08 15.16
N GLU A 470 -54.13 -7.25 15.87
CA GLU A 470 -54.74 -6.40 16.89
C GLU A 470 -55.37 -7.23 18.03
N SER A 471 -55.31 -6.66 19.23
CA SER A 471 -56.20 -6.98 20.35
C SER A 471 -57.47 -6.15 20.21
N ASP A 472 -58.64 -6.78 20.15
CA ASP A 472 -59.79 -6.29 20.92
C ASP A 472 -60.82 -7.39 21.14
N GLN A 473 -61.40 -7.30 22.33
CA GLN A 473 -62.23 -8.27 23.01
C GLN A 473 -63.58 -8.50 22.31
N ILE A 474 -64.15 -9.71 22.45
CA ILE A 474 -65.57 -9.92 22.79
C ILE A 474 -65.70 -11.26 23.52
N CYS A 475 -66.36 -11.22 24.67
CA CYS A 475 -66.80 -12.36 25.48
C CYS A 475 -68.05 -13.04 24.89
N THR A 476 -68.04 -14.39 24.87
CA THR A 476 -69.09 -15.40 25.20
C THR A 476 -70.58 -15.19 24.88
N PRO A 477 -71.40 -16.28 24.78
CA PRO A 477 -71.10 -17.70 25.02
C PRO A 477 -71.03 -18.57 23.76
#